data_AF-A0A1H8TP27-F1
#
_entry.id   AF-A0A1H8TP27-F1
#
_cell.length_a   1.000
_cell.length_b   1.000
_cell.length_c   1.000
_cell.angle_alpha   90.00
_cell.angle_beta   90.00
_cell.angle_gamma   90.00
#
_symmetry.space_group_name_H-M   'P 1'
#
loop_
_entity.id
_entity.type
_entity.pdbx_description
1 polymer ?
#
loop_
_entity_poly.entity_id
_entity_poly.type
_entity_poly.pdbx_seq_one_letter_code
_entity_poly.pdbx_strand_id
1 'polypeptide(L)'
;MTDSVERLYQAVLTARDLDPGTSRTARLLRGGSGKMAKKLAEEAIEVAIDAVNGDREAVIRESADLIYNLTVLWASAGVHPDDVWNEMSRREKLFGIAEKLPKSTLKLAKPATSRPERRPIAAIDGRAAMEAGTTFKQR
;
A
#
# COMPACT_ATOMS: atom_id res chain seq x y z
N MET A 1 2.48 13.50 -17.13
CA MET A 1 3.93 13.74 -17.29
C MET A 1 4.54 12.38 -17.51
N THR A 2 5.01 12.07 -18.72
CA THR A 2 5.87 10.90 -18.91
C THR A 2 6.97 10.99 -17.88
N ASP A 3 7.10 9.98 -17.02
CA ASP A 3 7.93 10.04 -15.83
C ASP A 3 9.40 10.35 -16.22
N SER A 4 9.96 11.42 -15.64
CA SER A 4 11.35 11.81 -15.91
C SER A 4 12.31 10.72 -15.47
N VAL A 5 11.95 9.95 -14.44
CA VAL A 5 12.73 8.79 -13.98
C VAL A 5 12.62 7.64 -14.97
N GLU A 6 11.43 7.36 -15.53
CA GLU A 6 11.29 6.39 -16.61
C GLU A 6 12.15 6.73 -17.84
N ARG A 7 12.13 8.00 -18.29
CA ARG A 7 13.01 8.43 -19.40
C ARG A 7 14.48 8.24 -19.06
N LEU A 8 14.87 8.54 -17.82
CA LEU A 8 16.23 8.34 -17.35
C LEU A 8 16.60 6.86 -17.32
N TYR A 9 15.70 6.00 -16.85
CA TYR A 9 15.88 4.55 -16.81
C TYR A 9 16.13 3.98 -18.22
N GLN A 10 15.31 4.37 -19.19
CA GLN A 10 15.51 3.97 -20.59
C GLN A 10 16.84 4.47 -21.18
N ALA A 11 17.24 5.70 -20.84
CA ALA A 11 18.54 6.23 -21.24
C ALA A 11 19.70 5.46 -20.61
N VAL A 12 19.58 5.04 -19.34
CA VAL A 12 20.56 4.19 -18.65
C VAL A 12 20.69 2.82 -19.31
N LEU A 13 19.56 2.18 -19.65
CA LEU A 13 19.56 0.90 -20.36
C LEU A 13 20.27 1.01 -21.71
N THR A 14 19.96 2.06 -22.48
CA THR A 14 20.63 2.34 -23.75
C THR A 14 22.14 2.58 -23.56
N ALA A 15 22.51 3.24 -22.46
CA ALA A 15 23.90 3.56 -22.17
C ALA A 15 24.75 2.35 -21.74
N ARG A 16 24.14 1.18 -21.45
CA ARG A 16 24.84 -0.04 -21.03
C ARG A 16 25.83 -0.53 -22.08
N ASP A 17 25.47 -0.41 -23.34
CA ASP A 17 26.24 -0.93 -24.48
C ASP A 17 27.18 0.12 -25.07
N LEU A 18 27.22 1.32 -24.51
CA LEU A 18 28.14 2.38 -24.93
C LEU A 18 29.57 2.11 -24.44
N ASP A 19 30.53 2.75 -25.10
CA ASP A 19 31.92 2.72 -24.68
C ASP A 19 32.12 3.37 -23.29
N PRO A 20 32.63 2.64 -22.28
CA PRO A 20 32.99 3.22 -21.00
C PRO A 20 34.15 4.22 -21.09
N GLY A 21 34.96 4.24 -22.13
CA GLY A 21 35.94 5.32 -22.33
C GLY A 21 35.28 6.70 -22.34
N THR A 22 34.05 6.79 -22.84
CA THR A 22 33.34 8.06 -23.11
C THR A 22 32.06 8.23 -22.29
N SER A 23 31.39 7.16 -21.88
CA SER A 23 30.13 7.21 -21.12
C SER A 23 30.33 7.03 -19.60
N ARG A 24 29.85 8.00 -18.80
CA ARG A 24 29.79 7.89 -17.32
C ARG A 24 28.96 6.68 -16.90
N THR A 25 27.78 6.51 -17.50
CA THR A 25 26.86 5.43 -17.15
C THR A 25 27.44 4.06 -17.47
N ALA A 26 28.05 3.89 -18.66
CA ALA A 26 28.70 2.63 -19.03
C ALA A 26 29.86 2.26 -18.08
N ARG A 27 30.64 3.27 -17.61
CA ARG A 27 31.68 3.06 -16.59
C ARG A 27 31.14 2.63 -15.24
N LEU A 28 30.00 3.18 -14.83
CA LEU A 28 29.36 2.80 -13.57
C LEU A 28 28.84 1.37 -13.64
N LEU A 29 28.09 1.04 -14.70
CA LEU A 29 27.55 -0.30 -14.93
C LEU A 29 28.66 -1.36 -15.01
N ARG A 30 29.74 -1.09 -15.76
CA ARG A 30 30.91 -1.98 -15.84
C ARG A 30 31.64 -2.13 -14.50
N GLY A 31 31.59 -1.11 -13.66
CA GLY A 31 32.18 -1.14 -12.32
C GLY A 31 31.42 -2.03 -11.33
N GLY A 32 30.26 -2.56 -11.70
CA GLY A 32 29.47 -3.46 -10.88
C GLY A 32 28.71 -2.78 -9.74
N SER A 33 27.85 -3.56 -9.08
CA SER A 33 26.93 -3.09 -8.03
C SER A 33 27.63 -2.38 -6.88
N GLY A 34 28.83 -2.82 -6.48
CA GLY A 34 29.59 -2.18 -5.41
C GLY A 34 29.96 -0.73 -5.72
N LYS A 35 30.39 -0.43 -6.95
CA LYS A 35 30.73 0.94 -7.37
C LYS A 35 29.49 1.84 -7.45
N MET A 36 28.38 1.30 -7.97
CA MET A 36 27.10 2.02 -8.05
C MET A 36 26.56 2.34 -6.66
N ALA A 37 26.57 1.37 -5.74
CA ALA A 37 26.12 1.55 -4.36
C ALA A 37 26.98 2.59 -3.62
N LYS A 38 28.31 2.58 -3.84
CA LYS A 38 29.22 3.58 -3.27
C LYS A 38 28.85 5.00 -3.74
N LYS A 39 28.65 5.19 -5.05
CA LYS A 39 28.23 6.50 -5.59
C LYS A 39 26.89 6.93 -5.02
N LEU A 40 25.89 6.04 -4.98
CA LEU A 40 24.58 6.34 -4.38
C LEU A 40 24.72 6.80 -2.91
N ALA A 41 25.57 6.13 -2.13
CA ALA A 41 25.80 6.49 -0.73
C ALA A 41 26.52 7.84 -0.58
N GLU A 42 27.47 8.16 -1.46
CA GLU A 42 28.14 9.47 -1.48
C GLU A 42 27.13 10.59 -1.69
N GLU A 43 26.29 10.53 -2.74
CA GLU A 43 25.30 11.60 -2.99
C GLU A 43 24.28 11.72 -1.84
N ALA A 44 23.89 10.60 -1.22
CA ALA A 44 22.96 10.62 -0.10
C ALA A 44 23.53 11.36 1.12
N ILE A 45 24.84 11.19 1.38
CA ILE A 45 25.54 11.89 2.45
C ILE A 45 25.68 13.37 2.11
N GLU A 46 25.99 13.72 0.86
CA GLU A 46 26.13 15.11 0.41
C GLU A 46 24.79 15.86 0.54
N VAL A 47 23.67 15.28 0.07
CA VAL A 47 22.32 15.84 0.28
C VAL A 47 22.05 16.13 1.76
N ALA A 48 22.40 15.19 2.64
CA ALA A 48 22.16 15.35 4.09
C ALA A 48 23.02 16.47 4.69
N ILE A 49 24.29 16.55 4.31
CA ILE A 49 25.23 17.59 4.78
C ILE A 49 24.78 18.96 4.29
N ASP A 50 24.46 19.09 3.01
CA ASP A 50 24.07 20.37 2.42
C ASP A 50 22.73 20.89 2.97
N ALA A 51 21.81 19.97 3.28
CA ALA A 51 20.57 20.31 3.96
C ALA A 51 20.82 20.86 5.37
N VAL A 52 21.74 20.24 6.13
CA VAL A 52 22.14 20.73 7.47
C VAL A 52 22.82 22.09 7.39
N ASN A 53 23.61 22.32 6.33
CA ASN A 53 24.30 23.59 6.10
C ASN A 53 23.38 24.69 5.54
N GLY A 54 22.14 24.35 5.15
CA GLY A 54 21.19 25.29 4.58
C GLY A 54 21.49 25.68 3.12
N ASP A 55 22.33 24.92 2.40
CA ASP A 55 22.63 25.16 0.99
C ASP A 55 21.56 24.52 0.10
N ARG A 56 20.49 25.28 -0.15
CA ARG A 56 19.37 24.82 -0.98
C ARG A 56 19.78 24.41 -2.39
N GLU A 57 20.70 25.12 -3.02
CA GLU A 57 21.08 24.84 -4.41
C GLU A 57 21.94 23.58 -4.49
N ALA A 58 22.82 23.37 -3.51
CA ALA A 58 23.53 22.11 -3.39
C ALA A 58 22.56 20.94 -3.15
N VAL A 59 21.61 21.06 -2.22
CA VAL A 59 20.58 20.02 -1.99
C VAL A 59 19.86 19.64 -3.29
N ILE A 60 19.49 20.60 -4.14
CA ILE A 60 18.83 20.32 -5.42
C ILE A 60 19.76 19.54 -6.36
N ARG A 61 21.03 19.97 -6.50
CA ARG A 61 22.01 19.30 -7.38
C ARG A 61 22.29 17.89 -6.91
N GLU A 62 22.62 17.70 -5.63
CA GLU A 62 22.97 16.39 -5.08
C GLU A 62 21.75 15.46 -5.04
N SER A 63 20.53 15.99 -4.87
CA SER A 63 19.30 15.18 -5.00
C SER A 63 19.10 14.66 -6.43
N ALA A 64 19.46 15.44 -7.45
CA ALA A 64 19.40 15.00 -8.84
C ALA A 64 20.43 13.91 -9.12
N ASP A 65 21.67 14.05 -8.64
CA ASP A 65 22.70 13.02 -8.74
C ASP A 65 22.34 11.75 -7.93
N LEU A 66 21.69 11.89 -6.78
CA LEU A 66 21.15 10.78 -6.00
C LEU A 66 20.12 9.98 -6.81
N ILE A 67 19.12 10.66 -7.40
CA ILE A 67 18.10 10.02 -8.25
C ILE A 67 18.74 9.35 -9.46
N TYR A 68 19.76 9.97 -10.07
CA TYR A 68 20.52 9.37 -11.16
C TYR A 68 21.21 8.08 -10.74
N ASN A 69 22.00 8.10 -9.67
CA ASN A 69 22.73 6.92 -9.21
C ASN A 69 21.77 5.81 -8.74
N LEU A 70 20.62 6.16 -8.16
CA LEU A 70 19.56 5.22 -7.79
C LEU A 70 18.98 4.53 -9.03
N THR A 71 18.69 5.30 -10.08
CA THR A 71 18.16 4.76 -11.34
C THR A 71 19.17 3.84 -12.03
N VAL A 72 20.46 4.18 -11.99
CA VAL A 72 21.54 3.32 -12.50
C VAL A 72 21.62 2.01 -11.73
N LEU A 73 21.49 2.06 -10.40
CA LEU A 73 21.48 0.87 -9.55
C LEU A 73 20.25 -0.01 -9.82
N TRP A 74 19.06 0.59 -9.99
CA TRP A 74 17.84 -0.13 -10.38
C TRP A 74 18.00 -0.88 -11.69
N ALA A 75 18.53 -0.22 -12.72
CA ALA A 75 18.79 -0.85 -14.01
C ALA A 75 19.76 -2.04 -13.89
N SER A 76 20.79 -1.92 -13.05
CA SER A 76 21.70 -3.04 -12.77
C SER A 76 21.06 -4.17 -11.97
N ALA A 77 20.07 -3.87 -11.13
CA ALA A 77 19.36 -4.83 -10.28
C ALA A 77 18.13 -5.45 -10.97
N GLY A 78 17.77 -4.98 -12.17
CA GLY A 78 16.55 -5.40 -12.87
C GLY A 78 15.26 -4.90 -12.22
N VAL A 79 15.33 -3.77 -11.50
CA VAL A 79 14.18 -3.13 -10.85
C VAL A 79 13.64 -2.04 -11.78
N HIS A 80 12.36 -2.11 -12.15
CA HIS A 80 11.73 -1.08 -12.97
C HIS A 80 11.26 0.09 -12.09
N PRO A 81 11.30 1.35 -12.56
CA PRO A 81 10.72 2.48 -11.82
C PRO A 81 9.27 2.23 -11.38
N ASP A 82 8.46 1.60 -12.23
CA ASP A 82 7.07 1.23 -11.90
C ASP A 82 6.96 0.32 -10.68
N ASP A 83 7.91 -0.59 -10.44
CA ASP A 83 7.90 -1.45 -9.26
C ASP A 83 8.00 -0.61 -7.98
N VAL A 84 8.81 0.45 -8.02
CA VAL A 84 9.02 1.38 -6.91
C VAL A 84 7.80 2.27 -6.71
N TRP A 85 7.20 2.76 -7.80
CA TRP A 85 5.96 3.56 -7.74
C TRP A 85 4.76 2.74 -7.25
N ASN A 86 4.68 1.47 -7.62
CA ASN A 86 3.69 0.53 -7.10
C ASN A 86 3.87 0.33 -5.59
N GLU A 87 5.11 0.18 -5.12
CA GLU A 87 5.40 0.10 -3.69
C GLU A 87 5.06 1.40 -2.94
N MET A 88 5.37 2.56 -3.50
CA MET A 88 4.98 3.85 -2.91
C MET A 88 3.46 3.99 -2.82
N SER A 89 2.73 3.62 -3.87
CA SER A 89 1.26 3.61 -3.88
C SER A 89 0.69 2.64 -2.84
N ARG A 90 1.34 1.48 -2.63
CA ARG A 90 0.97 0.54 -1.58
C ARG A 90 1.19 1.14 -0.18
N ARG A 91 2.31 1.82 0.05
CA ARG A 91 2.62 2.51 1.31
C ARG A 91 1.64 3.63 1.59
N GLU A 92 1.29 4.43 0.59
CA GLU A 92 0.28 5.48 0.71
C GLU A 92 -1.07 4.92 1.18
N LYS A 93 -1.52 3.81 0.60
CA LYS A 93 -2.78 3.15 1.01
C LYS A 93 -2.74 2.64 2.45
N LEU A 94 -1.58 2.26 2.96
CA LEU A 94 -1.41 1.69 4.31
C LEU A 94 -1.12 2.73 5.39
N PHE A 95 -0.36 3.77 5.04
CA PHE A 95 0.23 4.72 5.99
C PHE A 95 -0.21 6.17 5.73
N GLY A 96 -0.96 6.42 4.66
CA GLY A 96 -1.20 7.75 4.12
C GLY A 96 0.02 8.29 3.34
N ILE A 97 -0.17 9.39 2.61
CA ILE A 97 0.87 9.97 1.76
C ILE A 97 2.01 10.66 2.56
N ALA A 98 1.73 11.07 3.80
CA ALA A 98 2.68 11.67 4.73
C ALA A 98 2.26 11.48 6.19
N GLU A 99 0.96 11.36 6.46
CA GLU A 99 0.41 11.13 7.78
C GLU A 99 -0.64 10.02 7.74
N LYS A 100 -0.70 9.21 8.81
CA LYS A 100 -1.69 8.13 8.94
C LYS A 100 -3.08 8.73 8.97
N LEU A 101 -3.92 8.42 7.99
CA LEU A 101 -5.34 8.77 8.03
C LEU A 101 -5.91 8.32 9.39
N PRO A 102 -6.55 9.21 10.17
CA PRO A 102 -7.17 8.81 11.43
C PRO A 102 -8.13 7.66 11.12
N LYS A 103 -8.00 6.55 11.88
CA LYS A 103 -8.86 5.37 11.71
C LYS A 103 -10.31 5.86 11.71
N SER A 104 -10.97 5.76 10.57
CA SER A 104 -12.39 6.03 10.44
C SER A 104 -13.14 5.20 11.47
N THR A 105 -13.76 5.87 12.43
CA THR A 105 -14.70 5.30 13.42
C THR A 105 -16.02 4.98 12.76
N LEU A 106 -16.00 4.26 11.64
CA LEU A 106 -17.19 3.55 11.17
C LEU A 106 -17.46 2.42 12.17
N LYS A 107 -18.13 2.78 13.27
CA LYS A 107 -18.99 1.86 14.00
C LYS A 107 -19.90 1.23 12.95
N LEU A 108 -19.61 -0.02 12.58
CA LEU A 108 -20.67 -0.89 12.06
C LEU A 108 -21.75 -0.88 13.14
N ALA A 109 -22.86 -0.20 12.87
CA ALA A 109 -24.06 -0.34 13.68
C ALA A 109 -24.44 -1.82 13.64
N LYS A 110 -24.42 -2.48 14.81
CA LYS A 110 -24.96 -3.84 14.95
C LYS A 110 -26.44 -3.79 14.51
N PRO A 111 -26.93 -4.76 13.72
CA PRO A 111 -28.35 -4.81 13.43
C PRO A 111 -29.11 -5.02 14.74
N ALA A 112 -30.13 -4.20 14.98
CA ALA A 112 -30.99 -4.32 16.14
C ALA A 112 -31.67 -5.70 16.12
N THR A 113 -31.45 -6.49 17.16
CA THR A 113 -32.20 -7.74 17.38
C THR A 113 -33.61 -7.37 17.82
N SER A 114 -34.60 -7.56 16.95
CA SER A 114 -36.00 -7.47 17.33
C SER A 114 -36.37 -8.65 18.24
N ARG A 115 -36.73 -8.34 19.48
CA ARG A 115 -37.28 -9.30 20.45
C ARG A 115 -38.75 -9.55 20.10
N PRO A 116 -39.25 -10.80 20.00
CA PRO A 116 -40.66 -11.02 19.75
C PRO A 116 -41.47 -10.79 21.03
N GLU A 117 -42.56 -10.02 20.92
CA GLU A 117 -43.55 -9.84 21.98
C GLU A 117 -44.29 -11.14 22.26
N ARG A 118 -44.44 -11.50 23.54
CA ARG A 118 -45.28 -12.62 23.97
C ARG A 118 -46.71 -12.12 24.14
N ARG A 119 -47.67 -12.70 23.41
CA ARG A 119 -49.10 -12.45 23.62
C ARG A 119 -49.60 -13.20 24.86
N PRO A 120 -50.50 -12.61 25.69
CA PRO A 120 -51.11 -13.32 26.79
C PRO A 120 -52.21 -14.28 26.31
N ILE A 121 -52.29 -15.45 26.93
CA ILE A 121 -53.33 -16.47 26.69
C ILE A 121 -54.54 -16.11 27.58
N ALA A 122 -55.69 -15.86 26.97
CA ALA A 122 -56.95 -15.64 27.67
C ALA A 122 -57.49 -16.95 28.25
N ALA A 123 -57.93 -16.92 29.51
CA ALA A 123 -58.60 -18.01 30.20
C ALA A 123 -59.99 -18.26 29.61
N ILE A 124 -60.33 -19.53 29.37
CA ILE A 124 -61.69 -19.96 29.05
C ILE A 124 -62.30 -20.64 30.28
N ASP A 125 -63.21 -19.93 30.95
CA ASP A 125 -64.05 -20.50 32.01
C ASP A 125 -65.17 -21.35 31.40
N GLY A 126 -65.42 -22.49 32.04
CA GLY A 126 -66.37 -23.49 31.60
C GLY A 126 -67.81 -23.32 32.09
N ARG A 127 -68.67 -24.17 31.52
CA ARG A 127 -70.04 -24.60 31.89
C ARG A 127 -70.84 -24.69 30.60
N ALA A 128 -71.75 -25.61 30.35
CA ALA A 128 -72.30 -26.83 30.93
C ALA A 128 -73.13 -27.41 29.73
N ALA A 129 -73.68 -28.61 29.64
CA ALA A 129 -74.21 -29.57 30.58
C ALA A 129 -74.50 -30.86 29.75
N MET A 130 -74.69 -31.97 30.46
CA MET A 130 -75.73 -33.01 30.30
C MET A 130 -76.19 -33.38 28.85
N GLU A 131 -76.29 -34.64 28.45
CA GLU A 131 -76.92 -35.76 29.16
C GLU A 131 -76.82 -37.05 28.32
N ALA A 132 -76.98 -38.19 29.01
CA ALA A 132 -77.56 -39.45 28.52
C ALA A 132 -76.76 -40.38 27.57
N GLY A 133 -76.70 -41.66 27.97
CA GLY A 133 -76.90 -42.75 27.00
C GLY A 133 -75.84 -43.86 26.96
N THR A 134 -75.95 -44.82 27.87
CA THR A 134 -75.99 -46.27 27.59
C THR A 134 -74.90 -46.92 26.70
N THR A 135 -74.01 -47.68 27.37
CA THR A 135 -73.65 -49.10 27.13
C THR A 135 -73.71 -49.68 25.69
N PHE A 136 -72.59 -50.24 25.19
CA PHE A 136 -72.38 -51.70 24.94
C PHE A 136 -71.49 -52.09 23.73
N LYS A 137 -70.67 -53.13 23.96
CA LYS A 137 -70.07 -54.17 23.06
C LYS A 137 -68.99 -53.80 22.02
N GLN A 138 -67.79 -54.39 22.17
CA GLN A 138 -67.30 -55.63 21.52
C GLN A 138 -67.22 -55.57 19.99
N ARG A 139 -66.00 -55.59 19.45
CA ARG A 139 -65.22 -56.80 19.14
C ARG A 139 -63.76 -56.42 18.92
#